data_AF-A0A4R4G998-F1
#
_entry.id   AF-A0A4R4G998-F1
#
_cell.length_a   1.000
_cell.length_b   1.000
_cell.length_c   1.000
_cell.angle_alpha   90.00
_cell.angle_beta   90.00
_cell.angle_gamma   90.00
#
_symmetry.space_group_name_H-M   'P 1'
#
loop_
_entity.id
_entity.type
_entity.pdbx_description
1 polymer ?
#
loop_
_entity_poly.entity_id
_entity_poly.type
_entity_poly.pdbx_seq_one_letter_code
_entity_poly.pdbx_strand_id
1 'polypeptide(L)'
;MWVERFKAALVLEEPDTIAALLDEMPRFETRQEVEEAAYLLLQASEMIEQQKRLTAHTLQHLKSTIDFLKSSQTPADSSLNIKL
;
A
#
# COMPACT_ATOMS: atom_id res chain seq x y z
N MET A 1 14.36 22.83 -0.82
CA MET A 1 14.04 21.95 -1.98
C MET A 1 13.54 20.55 -1.59
N TRP A 2 14.22 19.81 -0.70
CA TRP A 2 13.76 18.45 -0.32
C TRP A 2 12.38 18.48 0.36
N VAL A 3 12.20 19.35 1.36
CA VAL A 3 10.92 19.51 2.09
C VAL A 3 9.76 19.83 1.15
N GLU A 4 9.95 20.74 0.19
CA GLU A 4 8.92 21.08 -0.80
C GLU A 4 8.59 19.91 -1.73
N ARG A 5 9.60 19.17 -2.22
CA ARG A 5 9.40 17.96 -3.04
C ARG A 5 8.66 16.89 -2.25
N PHE A 6 9.01 16.69 -0.98
CA PHE A 6 8.39 15.72 -0.11
C PHE A 6 6.92 16.08 0.19
N LYS A 7 6.66 17.37 0.44
CA LYS A 7 5.31 17.90 0.62
C LYS A 7 4.46 17.75 -0.64
N ALA A 8 5.02 18.03 -1.82
CA ALA A 8 4.34 17.83 -3.09
C ALA A 8 4.01 16.34 -3.31
N ALA A 9 4.97 15.45 -3.07
CA ALA A 9 4.77 14.00 -3.20
C ALA A 9 3.70 13.47 -2.24
N LEU A 10 3.61 14.03 -1.02
CA LEU A 10 2.54 13.72 -0.08
C LEU A 10 1.16 14.18 -0.56
N VAL A 11 1.06 15.41 -1.07
CA VAL A 11 -0.22 15.97 -1.57
C VAL A 11 -0.70 15.24 -2.83
N LEU A 12 0.22 14.81 -3.69
CA LEU A 12 -0.08 14.05 -4.90
C LEU A 12 -0.26 12.55 -4.63
N GLU A 13 -0.07 12.09 -3.39
CA GLU A 13 -0.12 10.68 -3.00
C GLU A 13 0.75 9.79 -3.90
N GLU A 14 2.00 10.20 -4.17
CA GLU A 14 2.96 9.47 -5.00
C GLU A 14 3.94 8.67 -4.12
N PRO A 15 3.59 7.43 -3.69
CA PRO A 15 4.42 6.65 -2.78
C PRO A 15 5.81 6.32 -3.33
N ASP A 16 5.95 6.17 -4.66
CA ASP A 16 7.24 5.92 -5.31
C ASP A 16 8.17 7.13 -5.19
N THR A 17 7.63 8.34 -5.38
CA THR A 17 8.36 9.60 -5.21
C THR A 17 8.75 9.81 -3.74
N ILE A 18 7.85 9.48 -2.80
CA ILE A 18 8.15 9.51 -1.36
C ILE A 18 9.28 8.54 -1.03
N ALA A 19 9.23 7.31 -1.53
CA ALA A 19 10.28 6.31 -1.29
C ALA A 19 11.64 6.77 -1.83
N ALA A 20 11.68 7.28 -3.06
CA ALA A 20 12.91 7.83 -3.65
C ALA A 20 13.48 9.01 -2.84
N LEU A 21 12.62 9.88 -2.30
CA LEU A 21 13.04 10.99 -1.44
C LEU A 21 13.54 10.54 -0.06
N LEU A 22 13.05 9.42 0.47
CA LEU A 22 13.53 8.83 1.73
C LEU A 22 14.92 8.19 1.57
N ASP A 23 15.25 7.71 0.37
CA ASP A 23 16.59 7.19 0.05
C ASP A 23 17.64 8.31 -0.13
N GLU A 24 17.20 9.53 -0.45
CA GLU A 24 18.05 10.72 -0.53
C GLU A 24 18.30 11.28 0.89
N MET A 25 19.57 11.46 1.30
CA MET A 25 19.88 12.12 2.58
C MET A 25 19.52 13.61 2.51
N PRO A 26 18.51 14.10 3.28
CA PRO A 26 18.11 15.50 3.19
C PRO A 26 19.16 16.40 3.84
N ARG A 27 19.36 17.58 3.24
CA ARG A 27 20.12 18.68 3.83
C ARG A 27 19.15 19.75 4.29
N PHE A 28 19.27 20.12 5.56
CA PHE A 28 18.47 21.18 6.18
C PHE A 28 19.40 22.34 6.54
N GLU A 29 18.98 23.55 6.21
CA GLU A 29 19.73 24.78 6.52
C GLU A 29 19.22 25.43 7.81
N THR A 30 17.96 25.18 8.17
CA THR A 30 17.33 25.77 9.35
C THR A 30 16.69 24.72 10.26
N ARG A 31 16.58 25.05 11.55
CA ARG A 31 15.85 24.21 12.52
C ARG A 31 14.37 24.07 12.17
N GLN A 32 13.78 25.09 11.56
CA GLN A 32 12.39 25.08 11.13
C GLN A 32 12.15 24.04 10.03
N GLU A 33 13.07 23.88 9.08
CA GLU A 33 12.97 22.83 8.05
C GLU A 33 13.05 21.42 8.65
N VAL A 34 13.83 21.23 9.71
CA VAL A 34 13.92 19.94 10.42
C VAL A 34 12.60 19.63 11.12
N GLU A 35 12.00 20.61 11.79
CA GLU A 35 10.70 20.45 12.44
C GLU A 35 9.59 20.17 11.42
N GLU A 36 9.56 20.92 10.30
CA GLU A 36 8.60 20.68 9.22
C GLU A 36 8.78 19.28 8.61
N ALA A 37 10.02 18.85 8.32
CA ALA A 37 10.29 17.52 7.81
C ALA A 37 9.83 16.43 8.78
N ALA A 38 10.02 16.60 10.09
CA ALA A 38 9.56 15.64 11.09
C ALA A 38 8.03 15.48 11.07
N TYR A 39 7.28 16.58 10.98
CA TYR A 39 5.82 16.53 10.86
C TYR A 39 5.35 15.89 9.55
N LEU A 40 6.01 16.21 8.44
CA LEU A 40 5.69 15.61 7.14
C LEU A 40 5.97 14.09 7.14
N LEU A 41 7.05 13.65 7.77
CA LEU A 41 7.36 12.21 7.91
C LEU A 41 6.30 11.47 8.73
N LEU A 42 5.78 12.09 9.79
CA LEU A 42 4.69 11.52 10.58
C LEU A 42 3.43 11.36 9.71
N GLN A 43 3.07 12.41 8.97
CA GLN A 43 1.92 12.38 8.07
C GLN A 43 2.08 11.33 6.96
N ALA A 44 3.29 11.20 6.39
CA ALA A 44 3.60 10.16 5.41
C ALA A 44 3.40 8.75 5.98
N SER A 45 3.85 8.52 7.22
CA SER A 45 3.67 7.23 7.89
C SER A 45 2.19 6.90 8.08
N GLU A 46 1.37 7.88 8.49
CA GLU A 46 -0.07 7.68 8.66
C GLU A 46 -0.76 7.33 7.33
N MET A 47 -0.40 8.02 6.26
CA MET A 47 -0.91 7.78 4.91
C MET A 47 -0.59 6.35 4.43
N ILE A 48 0.67 5.91 4.58
CA ILE A 48 1.11 4.57 4.16
C ILE A 48 0.38 3.49 4.97
N GLU A 49 0.24 3.67 6.29
CA GLU A 49 -0.48 2.72 7.13
C GLU A 49 -1.98 2.67 6.79
N GLN A 50 -2.59 3.79 6.40
CA GLN A 50 -3.96 3.79 5.89
C GLN A 50 -4.09 3.02 4.58
N GLN A 51 -3.21 3.27 3.60
CA GLN A 51 -3.21 2.53 2.34
C GLN A 51 -3.02 1.02 2.56
N LYS A 52 -2.09 0.64 3.44
CA LYS A 52 -1.87 -0.77 3.82
C LYS A 52 -3.11 -1.42 4.40
N ARG A 53 -3.86 -0.74 5.28
CA ARG A 53 -5.13 -1.25 5.82
C ARG A 53 -6.17 -1.44 4.72
N LEU A 54 -6.31 -0.47 3.80
CA LEU A 54 -7.25 -0.55 2.68
C LEU A 54 -6.91 -1.71 1.73
N THR A 55 -5.62 -1.89 1.42
CA THR A 55 -5.14 -3.00 0.59
C THR A 55 -5.42 -4.34 1.27
N ALA A 56 -5.13 -4.48 2.57
CA ALA A 56 -5.40 -5.70 3.32
C ALA A 56 -6.90 -6.06 3.31
N HIS A 57 -7.76 -5.06 3.54
CA HIS A 57 -9.21 -5.23 3.47
C HIS A 57 -9.68 -5.68 2.07
N THR A 58 -9.14 -5.07 1.02
CA THR A 58 -9.45 -5.41 -0.36
C THR A 58 -9.03 -6.85 -0.69
N LEU A 59 -7.83 -7.26 -0.29
CA LEU A 59 -7.34 -8.62 -0.46
C LEU A 59 -8.21 -9.65 0.29
N GLN A 60 -8.67 -9.31 1.50
CA GLN A 60 -9.57 -10.16 2.26
C GLN A 60 -10.92 -10.34 1.57
N HIS A 61 -11.47 -9.27 0.99
CA HIS A 61 -12.68 -9.36 0.16
C HIS A 61 -12.47 -10.23 -1.06
N LEU A 62 -11.38 -10.02 -1.81
CA LEU A 62 -11.06 -10.84 -2.99
C LEU A 62 -10.92 -12.33 -2.63
N LYS A 63 -10.23 -12.64 -1.53
CA LYS A 63 -10.13 -14.01 -1.02
C LYS A 63 -11.50 -14.60 -0.74
N SER A 64 -12.36 -13.86 -0.05
CA SER A 64 -13.72 -14.31 0.30
C SER A 64 -14.57 -14.58 -0.94
N THR A 65 -14.47 -13.72 -1.96
CA THR A 65 -15.12 -13.92 -3.25
C THR A 65 -14.60 -15.16 -3.98
N ILE A 66 -13.28 -15.39 -3.97
CA ILE A 66 -12.68 -16.60 -4.56
C ILE A 66 -13.16 -17.86 -3.82
N ASP A 67 -13.18 -17.83 -2.49
CA ASP A 67 -13.63 -18.96 -1.67
C ASP A 67 -15.11 -19.26 -1.92
N PHE A 68 -15.96 -18.22 -2.05
CA PHE A 68 -17.35 -18.37 -2.45
C PHE A 68 -17.50 -19.02 -3.84
N LEU A 69 -16.78 -18.50 -4.85
CA LEU A 69 -16.82 -19.06 -6.20
C LEU A 69 -16.39 -20.53 -6.22
N LYS A 70 -15.33 -20.89 -5.50
CA LYS A 70 -14.89 -22.28 -5.34
C LYS A 70 -15.94 -23.15 -4.65
N SER A 71 -16.62 -22.65 -3.63
CA SER A 71 -17.69 -23.39 -2.94
C SER A 71 -18.94 -23.59 -3.81
N SER A 72 -19.16 -22.70 -4.77
CA SER A 72 -20.26 -22.79 -5.74
C SER A 72 -19.94 -23.66 -6.96
N GLN A 73 -18.67 -24.07 -7.14
CA GLN A 73 -18.33 -25.04 -8.17
C GLN A 73 -18.84 -26.41 -7.73
N THR A 74 -19.81 -26.94 -8.47
CA THR A 74 -20.21 -28.33 -8.40
C THR A 74 -18.97 -29.20 -8.61
N PRO A 75 -18.70 -30.22 -7.78
CA PRO A 75 -17.59 -31.13 -8.06
C PRO A 75 -17.79 -31.65 -9.48
N ALA A 76 -16.76 -31.51 -10.31
CA ALA A 76 -16.79 -32.12 -11.64
C ALA A 76 -16.98 -33.62 -11.42
N ASP A 77 -18.16 -34.14 -11.77
CA ASP A 77 -18.43 -35.56 -11.78
C ASP A 77 -17.33 -36.21 -12.62
N SER A 78 -16.39 -36.87 -11.95
CA SER A 78 -15.39 -37.68 -12.61
C SER A 78 -16.11 -38.91 -13.14
N SER A 79 -16.75 -38.76 -14.31
CA SER A 79 -17.44 -39.82 -15.04
C SER A 79 -16.48 -40.90 -15.58
N LEU A 80 -15.19 -40.79 -15.28
CA LEU A 80 -14.17 -41.83 -15.46
C LEU A 80 -14.09 -42.78 -14.26
N ASN A 81 -15.21 -43.29 -13.78
CA ASN A 81 -15.24 -44.49 -12.94
C ASN A 81 -15.43 -45.72 -13.84
N ILE A 82 -14.39 -46.03 -14.63
CA ILE A 82 -14.32 -47.32 -15.33
C ILE A 82 -13.89 -48.35 -14.28
N LYS A 83 -14.86 -49.13 -13.78
CA LYS A 83 -14.55 -50.34 -12.99
C LYS A 83 -13.79 -51.29 -13.92
N LEU A 84 -12.54 -51.58 -13.57
CA LEU A 84 -11.78 -52.71 -14.12
C LEU A 84 -12.23 -54.02 -13.45
#